data_AF-A0A4R6Z4V8-F1
#
_entry.id   AF-A0A4R6Z4V8-F1
#
_cell.length_a   1.000
_cell.length_b   1.000
_cell.length_c   1.000
_cell.angle_alpha   90.00
_cell.angle_beta   90.00
_cell.angle_gamma   90.00
#
_symmetry.space_group_name_H-M   'P 1'
#
loop_
_entity.id
_entity.type
_entity.pdbx_description
1 polymer ?
#
loop_
_entity_poly.entity_id
_entity_poly.type
_entity_poly.pdbx_seq_one_letter_code
_entity_poly.pdbx_strand_id
1 'polypeptide(L)'
;MSFNWTGTRAVAINQEPEIARETLLNILYEAMPQGHYRVRQMPTPRDEWPTFAIELDTGLYHGDLAPAATWRLIADALHEDQLCGLQCRII
;
A
#
# COMPACT_ATOMS: atom_id res chain seq x y z
N MET A 1 10.84 -18.27 10.75
CA MET A 1 10.74 -16.86 11.19
C MET A 1 9.31 -16.42 10.94
N SER A 2 8.60 -15.98 11.98
CA SER A 2 7.21 -15.54 11.88
C SER A 2 7.18 -14.03 11.72
N PHE A 3 6.59 -13.54 10.63
CA PHE A 3 6.36 -12.12 10.41
C PHE A 3 5.24 -11.63 11.35
N ASN A 4 5.43 -10.47 11.98
CA ASN A 4 4.48 -9.83 12.86
C ASN A 4 3.87 -8.63 12.13
N TRP A 5 2.75 -8.87 11.46
CA TRP A 5 2.00 -7.87 10.69
C TRP A 5 1.31 -6.90 11.64
N THR A 6 1.82 -5.69 11.77
CA THR A 6 1.41 -4.71 12.80
C THR A 6 0.82 -3.44 12.21
N GLY A 7 1.15 -3.10 10.96
CA GLY A 7 0.55 -2.00 10.23
C GLY A 7 -0.33 -2.51 9.09
N THR A 8 -1.65 -2.45 9.24
CA THR A 8 -2.57 -2.76 8.14
C THR A 8 -3.39 -1.53 7.76
N ARG A 9 -3.46 -1.20 6.46
CA ARG A 9 -4.40 -0.21 5.91
C ARG A 9 -5.01 -0.68 4.61
N ALA A 10 -6.25 -0.25 4.38
CA ALA A 10 -6.93 -0.47 3.12
C ALA A 10 -6.72 0.75 2.19
N VAL A 11 -6.45 0.48 0.92
CA VAL A 11 -6.30 1.48 -0.13
C VAL A 11 -7.18 1.06 -1.30
N ALA A 12 -8.06 1.94 -1.74
CA ALA A 12 -8.83 1.73 -2.96
C ALA A 12 -8.28 2.60 -4.08
N ILE A 13 -8.15 2.02 -5.27
CA ILE A 13 -7.53 2.64 -6.44
C ILE A 13 -8.49 2.52 -7.62
N ASN A 14 -8.81 3.63 -8.27
CA ASN A 14 -9.70 3.69 -9.44
C ASN A 14 -9.00 3.24 -10.73
N GLN A 15 -8.62 1.96 -10.79
CA GLN A 15 -8.00 1.32 -11.95
C GLN A 15 -8.45 -0.13 -12.08
N GLU A 16 -8.06 -0.76 -13.20
CA GLU A 16 -8.14 -2.21 -13.32
C GLU A 16 -7.31 -2.88 -12.20
N PRO A 17 -7.81 -3.96 -11.58
CA PRO A 17 -7.16 -4.57 -10.40
C PRO A 17 -5.69 -4.96 -10.60
N GLU A 18 -5.32 -5.41 -11.80
CA GLU A 18 -3.95 -5.81 -12.12
C GLU A 18 -3.01 -4.60 -12.13
N ILE A 19 -3.44 -3.50 -12.76
CA ILE A 19 -2.71 -2.23 -12.82
C ILE A 19 -2.59 -1.62 -11.42
N ALA A 20 -3.71 -1.54 -10.69
CA ALA A 20 -3.74 -1.01 -9.33
C ALA A 20 -2.79 -1.76 -8.39
N ARG A 21 -2.71 -3.09 -8.54
CA ARG A 21 -1.80 -3.92 -7.76
C ARG A 21 -0.34 -3.63 -8.11
N GLU A 22 0.00 -3.50 -9.39
CA GLU A 22 1.36 -3.20 -9.83
C GLU A 22 1.81 -1.83 -9.33
N THR A 23 0.97 -0.80 -9.47
CA THR A 23 1.22 0.55 -8.94
C THR A 23 1.48 0.51 -7.43
N LEU A 24 0.66 -0.21 -6.66
CA LEU A 24 0.87 -0.37 -5.22
C LEU A 24 2.20 -1.03 -4.88
N LEU A 25 2.58 -2.06 -5.63
CA LEU A 25 3.85 -2.75 -5.41
C LEU A 25 5.04 -1.84 -5.71
N ASN A 26 4.98 -1.03 -6.77
CA ASN A 26 6.01 -0.05 -7.10
C ASN A 26 6.13 1.00 -6.00
N ILE A 27 5.01 1.58 -5.55
CA ILE A 27 4.99 2.54 -4.44
C ILE A 27 5.58 1.94 -3.15
N LEU A 28 5.21 0.71 -2.81
CA LEU A 28 5.74 0.03 -1.63
C LEU A 28 7.23 -0.27 -1.75
N TYR A 29 7.69 -0.63 -2.95
CA TYR A 29 9.10 -0.83 -3.24
C TYR A 29 9.90 0.48 -3.14
N GLU A 30 9.37 1.60 -3.60
CA GLU A 30 10.03 2.90 -3.47
C GLU A 30 10.04 3.42 -2.03
N ALA A 31 8.91 3.30 -1.33
CA ALA A 31 8.81 3.70 0.07
C ALA A 31 9.64 2.81 1.00
N MET A 32 9.76 1.52 0.69
CA MET A 32 10.45 0.50 1.49
C MET A 32 11.06 -0.62 0.64
N PRO A 33 12.20 -0.39 -0.03
CA PRO A 33 12.80 -1.37 -0.94
C PRO A 33 13.30 -2.62 -0.22
N GLN A 34 13.64 -2.50 1.07
CA GLN A 34 14.08 -3.60 1.93
C GLN A 34 12.98 -4.06 2.90
N GLY A 35 11.75 -3.57 2.71
CA GLY A 35 10.65 -3.80 3.64
C GLY A 35 9.91 -5.08 3.35
N HIS A 36 9.38 -5.67 4.40
CA HIS A 36 8.47 -6.80 4.27
C HIS A 36 7.04 -6.26 4.27
N TYR A 37 6.42 -6.30 3.11
CA TYR A 37 5.04 -5.90 2.91
C TYR A 37 4.26 -6.99 2.17
N ARG A 38 2.96 -7.02 2.42
CA ARG A 38 2.04 -7.90 1.74
C ARG A 38 0.87 -7.07 1.22
N VAL A 39 0.57 -7.24 -0.06
CA VAL A 39 -0.62 -6.66 -0.69
C VAL A 39 -1.63 -7.77 -0.90
N ARG A 40 -2.82 -7.61 -0.36
CA ARG A 40 -3.94 -8.52 -0.56
C ARG A 40 -5.13 -7.75 -1.10
N GLN A 41 -5.58 -8.11 -2.29
CA GLN A 41 -6.85 -7.59 -2.81
C GLN A 41 -8.00 -8.06 -1.92
N MET A 42 -8.80 -7.12 -1.46
CA MET A 42 -10.00 -7.39 -0.68
C MET A 42 -11.18 -7.64 -1.63
N PRO A 43 -12.16 -8.46 -1.22
CA PRO A 43 -13.41 -8.57 -1.96
C PRO A 43 -14.04 -7.18 -2.04
N THR A 44 -14.06 -6.62 -3.25
CA THR A 44 -14.60 -5.29 -3.51
C THR A 44 -15.89 -5.43 -4.31
N PRO A 45 -16.96 -4.68 -3.97
CA PRO A 45 -18.19 -4.67 -4.76
C PRO A 45 -17.91 -4.30 -6.22
N ARG A 46 -18.72 -4.81 -7.15
CA ARG A 46 -18.49 -4.68 -8.61
C ARG A 46 -18.52 -3.24 -9.13
N ASP A 47 -19.14 -2.34 -8.38
CA ASP A 47 -19.30 -0.91 -8.69
C ASP A 47 -18.38 -0.01 -7.83
N GLU A 48 -17.44 -0.60 -7.10
CA GLU A 48 -16.47 0.15 -6.29
C GLU A 48 -15.04 -0.05 -6.81
N TRP A 49 -14.19 0.93 -6.51
CA TRP A 49 -12.76 0.87 -6.82
C TRP A 49 -12.13 -0.34 -6.12
N PRO A 50 -11.32 -1.16 -6.81
CA PRO A 50 -10.66 -2.30 -6.19
C PRO A 50 -9.89 -1.86 -4.94
N THR A 51 -10.15 -2.57 -3.85
CA THR A 51 -9.58 -2.27 -2.54
C THR A 51 -8.50 -3.28 -2.21
N PHE A 52 -7.37 -2.79 -1.71
CA PHE A 52 -6.20 -3.57 -1.37
C PHE A 52 -5.85 -3.33 0.10
N ALA A 53 -5.75 -4.41 0.86
CA ALA A 53 -5.16 -4.38 2.19
C ALA A 53 -3.64 -4.49 2.04
N ILE A 54 -2.93 -3.50 2.57
CA ILE A 54 -1.48 -3.47 2.66
C ILE A 54 -1.14 -3.79 4.10
N GLU A 55 -0.37 -4.86 4.31
CA GLU A 55 0.13 -5.31 5.60
C GLU A 55 1.64 -5.11 5.64
N LEU A 56 2.12 -4.37 6.64
CA LEU A 56 3.53 -4.06 6.84
C LEU A 56 4.04 -4.84 8.06
N ASP A 57 5.21 -5.48 7.90
CA ASP A 57 5.94 -6.07 9.01
C ASP A 57 6.90 -5.03 9.60
N THR A 58 6.67 -4.66 10.86
CA THR A 58 7.52 -3.70 11.57
C THR A 58 8.57 -4.41 12.42
N GLY A 59 8.59 -5.75 12.43
CA GLY A 59 9.46 -6.57 13.27
C GLY A 59 10.85 -6.78 12.67
N LEU A 60 10.99 -6.67 11.35
CA LEU A 60 12.26 -6.81 10.64
C LEU A 60 13.06 -5.51 10.49
N TYR A 61 12.46 -4.36 10.80
CA TYR A 61 13.17 -3.10 10.80
C TYR A 61 13.79 -2.82 12.17
N HIS A 62 15.07 -3.16 12.31
CA HIS A 62 15.89 -2.83 13.48
C HIS A 62 16.23 -1.33 13.60
N GLY A 63 15.74 -0.47 12.70
CA GLY A 63 15.99 0.97 12.73
C GLY A 63 14.76 1.78 12.31
N ASP A 64 14.26 2.60 13.22
CA ASP A 64 13.49 3.85 13.05
C ASP A 64 12.40 3.97 11.97
N LEU A 65 11.91 2.89 11.37
CA LEU A 65 10.73 2.93 10.51
C LEU A 65 9.48 2.97 11.39
N ALA A 66 9.14 4.20 11.79
CA ALA A 66 7.87 4.51 12.39
C ALA A 66 6.76 4.15 11.39
N PRO A 67 5.84 3.22 11.70
CA PRO A 67 4.79 2.78 10.77
C PRO A 67 3.96 3.95 10.23
N ALA A 68 3.79 4.99 11.04
CA ALA A 68 3.15 6.23 10.66
C ALA A 68 3.89 7.00 9.54
N ALA A 69 5.22 7.03 9.58
CA ALA A 69 6.04 7.66 8.55
C ALA A 69 6.01 6.85 7.24
N THR A 70 6.02 5.52 7.33
CA THR A 70 5.83 4.66 6.16
C THR A 70 4.48 4.89 5.50
N TRP A 71 3.40 4.94 6.30
CA TRP A 71 2.07 5.22 5.77
C TRP A 71 1.97 6.62 5.16
N ARG A 72 2.75 7.58 5.68
CA ARG A 72 2.86 8.91 5.09
C ARG A 72 3.52 8.84 3.71
N LEU A 73 4.65 8.13 3.57
CA LEU A 73 5.31 7.93 2.28
C LEU A 73 4.43 7.22 1.26
N ILE A 74 3.71 6.17 1.68
CA ILE A 74 2.76 5.47 0.81
C ILE A 74 1.62 6.42 0.40
N ALA A 75 1.10 7.22 1.33
CA ALA A 75 0.05 8.19 1.04
C ALA A 75 0.53 9.30 0.09
N ASP A 76 1.74 9.83 0.31
CA ASP A 76 2.35 10.86 -0.53
C ASP A 76 2.65 10.32 -1.93
N ALA A 77 3.20 9.11 -2.05
CA ALA A 77 3.44 8.46 -3.35
C ALA A 77 2.13 8.15 -4.10
N LEU A 78 1.08 7.70 -3.40
CA LEU A 78 -0.27 7.58 -3.97
C LEU A 78 -0.85 8.93 -4.39
N HIS A 79 -0.36 10.04 -3.84
CA HIS A 79 -0.76 11.41 -4.15
C HIS A 79 0.12 12.07 -5.22
N GLU A 80 1.39 11.69 -5.37
CA GLU A 80 2.32 12.25 -6.36
C GLU A 80 2.19 11.58 -7.73
N ASP A 81 1.85 10.29 -7.81
CA ASP A 81 1.53 9.60 -9.07
C ASP A 81 0.21 10.13 -9.72
N GLN A 82 -0.44 11.11 -9.09
CA GLN A 82 -1.75 11.69 -9.45
C GLN A 82 -1.75 12.72 -10.59
N LEU A 83 -0.63 13.13 -11.17
CA LEU A 83 -0.71 14.10 -12.29
C LEU A 83 -1.23 13.47 -13.61
N CYS A 84 -1.42 12.15 -13.67
CA CYS A 84 -2.01 11.47 -14.84
C CYS A 84 -3.05 10.39 -14.45
N GLY A 85 -4.19 10.80 -13.86
CA GLY A 85 -5.46 10.05 -14.02
C GLY A 85 -5.84 8.99 -12.98
N LEU A 86 -5.11 8.87 -11.88
CA LEU A 86 -5.45 7.97 -10.77
C LEU A 86 -6.42 8.64 -9.78
N GLN A 87 -7.40 7.92 -9.23
CA GLN A 87 -8.12 8.35 -8.01
C GLN A 87 -7.91 7.30 -6.91
N CYS A 88 -7.24 7.68 -5.83
CA CYS A 88 -6.90 6.78 -4.72
C CYS A 88 -7.54 7.26 -3.41
N ARG A 89 -8.03 6.35 -2.56
CA ARG A 89 -8.50 6.65 -1.19
C ARG A 89 -7.96 5.63 -0.19
N ILE A 90 -7.43 6.10 0.94
CA ILE A 90 -7.15 5.25 2.10
C ILE A 90 -8.47 5.12 2.88
N ILE A 91 -8.90 3.88 3.16
CA ILE A 91 -10.18 3.54 3.81
C ILE A 91 -9.90 3.01 5.22
#